data_AF-A0A512DPG5-F1
#
_entry.id   AF-A0A512DPG5-F1
#
_cell.length_a   1.000
_cell.length_b   1.000
_cell.length_c   1.000
_cell.angle_alpha   90.00
_cell.angle_beta   90.00
_cell.angle_gamma   90.00
#
_symmetry.space_group_name_H-M   'P 1'
#
loop_
_entity.id
_entity.type
_entity.pdbx_description
1 polymer ?
#
loop_
_entity_poly.entity_id
_entity_poly.type
_entity_poly.pdbx_seq_one_letter_code
_entity_poly.pdbx_strand_id
1 'polypeptide(L)' 'MIDHHWHGSPEAVAAAVLGLPDIIGPRILDGIAYVCIRADTALGMPAGLSETGLELSSLVLGVWA' A
#
# COMPACT_ATOMS: atom_id res chain seq x y z
N MET A 1 8.96 -11.14 6.90
CA MET A 1 8.08 -10.41 5.98
C MET A 1 7.55 -9.18 6.70
N ILE A 2 7.66 -8.02 6.07
CA ILE A 2 7.32 -6.69 6.58
C ILE A 2 6.19 -6.17 5.70
N ASP A 3 5.09 -5.74 6.32
CA ASP A 3 3.93 -5.19 5.63
C ASP A 3 4.09 -3.67 5.50
N HIS A 4 4.07 -3.19 4.27
CA HIS A 4 4.20 -1.78 3.90
C HIS A 4 2.84 -1.26 3.45
N HIS A 5 2.19 -0.48 4.32
CA HIS A 5 0.85 0.03 4.08
C HIS A 5 0.93 1.45 3.54
N TRP A 6 0.58 1.64 2.27
CA TRP A 6 0.72 2.92 1.60
C TRP A 6 -0.60 3.40 0.98
N HIS A 7 -0.76 4.70 0.87
CA HIS A 7 -1.85 5.31 0.15
C HIS A 7 -1.42 6.56 -0.64
N GLY A 8 -2.18 6.90 -1.67
CA GLY A 8 -1.92 8.05 -2.53
C GLY A 8 -2.89 8.11 -3.71
N SER A 9 -2.52 8.84 -4.76
CA SER A 9 -3.30 8.80 -6.01
C SER A 9 -3.20 7.42 -6.67
N PRO A 10 -4.22 6.98 -7.43
CA PRO A 10 -4.17 5.70 -8.13
C PRO A 10 -2.95 5.55 -9.04
N GLU A 11 -2.54 6.63 -9.71
CA GLU A 11 -1.38 6.65 -10.61
C GLU A 11 -0.07 6.51 -9.82
N ALA A 12 0.06 7.21 -8.69
CA ALA A 12 1.23 7.12 -7.82
C ALA A 12 1.38 5.71 -7.24
N VAL A 13 0.28 5.10 -6.78
CA VAL A 13 0.28 3.73 -6.27
C VAL A 13 0.63 2.74 -7.38
N ALA A 14 0.02 2.86 -8.56
CA ALA A 14 0.32 1.98 -9.69
C ALA A 14 1.80 2.04 -10.11
N ALA A 15 2.40 3.23 -10.12
CA ALA A 15 3.82 3.41 -10.41
C ALA A 15 4.72 2.80 -9.32
N ALA A 16 4.33 2.94 -8.05
CA ALA A 16 5.13 2.49 -6.91
C ALA A 16 5.14 0.97 -6.73
N VAL A 17 4.03 0.29 -7.06
CA VAL A 17 3.93 -1.17 -6.86
C VAL A 17 4.48 -1.99 -8.03
N LEU A 18 4.86 -1.35 -9.13
CA LEU A 18 5.34 -2.03 -10.32
C LEU A 18 6.63 -2.81 -10.02
N GLY A 19 6.57 -4.13 -10.18
CA GLY A 19 7.72 -5.01 -9.95
C GLY A 19 7.99 -5.35 -8.48
N LEU A 20 7.10 -4.97 -7.56
CA LEU A 20 7.19 -5.38 -6.16
C LEU A 20 6.53 -6.75 -5.93
N PRO A 21 7.04 -7.54 -4.96
CA PRO A 21 6.45 -8.82 -4.59
C PRO A 21 5.20 -8.64 -3.72
N ASP A 22 4.33 -9.65 -3.74
CA ASP A 22 3.20 -9.85 -2.82
C ASP A 22 2.41 -8.57 -2.47
N ILE A 23 1.62 -8.13 -3.46
CA ILE A 23 0.82 -6.90 -3.42
C ILE A 23 -0.64 -7.25 -3.06
N ILE A 24 -1.17 -6.60 -2.04
CA ILE A 24 -2.57 -6.70 -1.62
C ILE A 24 -3.28 -5.38 -1.93
N GLY A 25 -4.23 -5.43 -2.87
CA GLY A 25 -4.89 -4.25 -3.44
C GLY A 25 -4.39 -3.93 -4.85
N PRO A 26 -4.45 -2.66 -5.32
CA PRO A 26 -4.94 -1.50 -4.59
C PRO A 26 -6.47 -1.45 -4.47
N ARG A 27 -6.97 -0.85 -3.40
CA ARG A 27 -8.39 -0.53 -3.22
C ARG A 27 -8.56 0.98 -3.29
N ILE A 28 -9.57 1.44 -4.02
CA ILE A 28 -9.83 2.86 -4.21
C ILE A 28 -11.04 3.24 -3.35
N LEU A 29 -10.85 4.24 -2.50
CA LEU A 29 -11.91 4.87 -1.69
C LEU A 29 -11.76 6.39 -1.83
N ASP A 30 -12.83 7.06 -2.25
CA ASP A 30 -12.87 8.51 -2.45
C ASP A 30 -11.70 9.07 -3.30
N GLY A 31 -11.30 8.31 -4.32
CA GLY A 31 -10.21 8.69 -5.24
C GLY A 31 -8.81 8.48 -4.67
N ILE A 32 -8.67 7.96 -3.45
CA ILE A 32 -7.40 7.56 -2.85
C ILE A 32 -7.23 6.05 -3.02
N ALA A 33 -6.10 5.64 -3.57
CA ALA A 33 -5.71 4.25 -3.65
C ALA A 33 -4.92 3.86 -2.41
N TYR A 34 -5.30 2.73 -1.81
CA TYR A 34 -4.63 2.10 -0.67
C TYR A 34 -4.03 0.78 -1.12
N VAL A 35 -2.84 0.44 -0.64
CA VAL A 35 -2.14 -0.81 -0.97
C VAL A 35 -1.34 -1.31 0.22
N CYS A 36 -1.18 -2.63 0.31
CA CYS A 36 -0.23 -3.25 1.22
C CYS A 36 0.75 -4.09 0.39
N ILE A 37 2.04 -3.97 0.66
CA ILE A 37 3.09 -4.74 0.01
C ILE A 37 3.84 -5.52 1.07
N ARG A 38 4.00 -6.81 0.84
CA ARG A 38 4.72 -7.69 1.75
C ARG A 38 6.10 -7.99 1.18
N ALA A 39 7.13 -7.57 1.90
CA ALA A 39 8.51 -7.74 1.47
C ALA A 39 9.38 -8.32 2.58
N ASP A 40 10.43 -9.05 2.22
CA ASP A 40 11.40 -9.58 3.22
C ASP A 40 12.36 -8.50 3.74
N THR A 41 12.41 -7.36 3.07
CA THR A 41 13.23 -6.20 3.42
C THR A 41 12.38 -4.95 3.61
N ALA A 42 12.92 -3.98 4.33
CA ALA A 42 12.29 -2.68 4.45
C ALA A 42 12.36 -1.96 3.09
N LEU A 43 11.20 -1.55 2.58
CA LEU A 43 11.08 -0.72 1.39
C LEU A 43 11.14 0.76 1.78
N GLY A 44 11.77 1.57 0.94
CA GLY A 44 11.70 3.03 1.10
C GLY A 44 10.32 3.56 0.72
N MET A 45 9.88 4.64 1.38
CA MET A 45 8.63 5.31 1.04
C MET A 45 8.69 5.87 -0.40
N PRO A 46 7.79 5.43 -1.30
CA PRO A 46 7.76 5.95 -2.67
C PRO A 46 7.30 7.41 -2.74
N ALA A 47 7.79 8.15 -3.73
CA ALA A 47 7.38 9.53 -3.95
C ALA A 47 5.88 9.62 -4.27
N GLY A 48 5.20 10.57 -3.63
CA GLY A 48 3.76 10.78 -3.83
C GLY A 48 2.86 9.83 -3.03
N LEU A 49 3.43 8.94 -2.22
CA LEU A 49 2.69 8.10 -1.28
C LEU A 49 2.90 8.54 0.17
N SER A 50 2.01 8.07 1.03
CA SER A 50 2.08 8.24 2.48
C SER A 50 1.74 6.92 3.19
N GLU A 51 2.18 6.80 4.43
CA GLU A 51 1.92 5.64 5.26
C GLU A 51 0.45 5.61 5.68
N THR A 52 -0.18 4.44 5.55
CA THR A 52 -1.54 4.22 6.04
C THR A 52 -1.47 3.55 7.42
N GLY A 53 -2.20 4.07 8.39
CA GLY A 53 -2.34 3.41 9.69
C GLY A 53 -2.92 1.99 9.56
N LEU A 54 -2.56 1.11 10.50
CA LEU A 54 -2.99 -0.30 10.48
C LEU A 54 -4.51 -0.45 10.50
N GLU A 55 -5.22 0.30 11.35
CA GLU A 55 -6.68 0.21 11.47
C GLU A 55 -7.40 0.49 10.13
N LEU A 56 -7.01 1.58 9.45
CA LEU A 56 -7.59 1.94 8.15
C LEU A 56 -7.20 0.91 7.07
N SER A 57 -5.97 0.42 7.10
CA SER A 57 -5.50 -0.61 6.18
C SER A 57 -6.26 -1.92 6.34
N SER A 58 -6.54 -2.35 7.57
CA SER A 58 -7.35 -3.54 7.83
C SER A 58 -8.78 -3.39 7.34
N LEU A 59 -9.40 -2.22 7.54
CA LEU A 59 -10.75 -1.94 7.06
C LEU A 59 -10.83 -1.91 5.53
N VAL A 60 -9.87 -1.26 4.87
CA VAL A 60 -9.93 -1.03 3.42
C VAL A 60 -9.40 -2.23 2.61
N LEU A 61 -8.29 -2.83 3.06
CA LEU A 61 -7.58 -3.89 2.33
C LEU A 61 -7.88 -5.29 2.85
N GLY A 62 -8.50 -5.41 4.04
CA GLY A 62 -8.71 -6.71 4.68
C GLY A 62 -7.40 -7.36 5.13
N VAL A 63 -6.36 -6.57 5.41
CA VAL A 63 -5.07 -7.06 5.90
C VAL A 63 -5.07 -7.02 7.42
N TRP A 64 -4.94 -8.19 8.05
CA TRP A 64 -4.89 -8.36 9.50
C TRP A 64 -3.45 -8.75 9.86
N ALA A 65 -2.87 -8.05 10.84
CA ALA A 65 -1.52 -8.30 11.35
C ALA A 65 -1.42 -9.63 12.10
#